data_AF-A0A4P9USV6-F1
#
_entry.id   AF-A0A4P9USV6-F1
#
_cell.length_a   1.000
_cell.length_b   1.000
_cell.length_c   1.000
_cell.angle_alpha   90.00
_cell.angle_beta   90.00
_cell.angle_gamma   90.00
#
_symmetry.space_group_name_H-M   'P 1'
#
loop_
_entity.id
_entity.type
_entity.pdbx_description
1 polymer ?
#
loop_
_entity_poly.entity_id
_entity_poly.type
_entity_poly.pdbx_seq_one_letter_code
_entity_poly.pdbx_strand_id
1 'polypeptide(L)'
;MKAHHYLGALPKIGHTLWYVASYHNQWLALISFSAAAWKCAARDQWIGWSYRVQYDRLHLIANNSRFLILPEHHYPNLASRVLSLCERRISQDWQQRFGYPLLLLETFVDPQLFHGTIYRASNWVHVGDTRGYRRIRQGYSPSAQQPKQVFVRPLEKRAQTHLSQPMLSPCYGYGAPKIMLTADQMRTLPEFFLDIPDPRRKQGQRHSLPCILALATAAVLCGMEGYKAIGSWADDLGQKARARFGCRKRNGRYQVPSRTTFRETLISVDPAQLDLALQGWNEQFAEADEGLAVDGKNLRNAIDEDGRQTHILGVVGHQTGRCHTQKKSVLCL
;
A
#
# COMPACT_ATOMS: atom_id res chain seq x y z
N MET A 1 -6.19 -28.11 -11.78
CA MET A 1 -5.99 -27.40 -10.49
C MET A 1 -6.89 -27.93 -9.37
N LYS A 2 -8.23 -27.80 -9.44
CA LYS A 2 -9.14 -28.26 -8.36
C LYS A 2 -8.96 -29.73 -7.99
N ALA A 3 -8.75 -30.60 -8.98
CA ALA A 3 -8.63 -32.04 -8.79
C ALA A 3 -7.30 -32.52 -8.19
N HIS A 4 -6.18 -31.83 -8.44
CA HIS A 4 -4.84 -32.38 -8.19
C HIS A 4 -3.91 -31.50 -7.34
N HIS A 5 -4.17 -30.19 -7.21
CA HIS A 5 -3.32 -29.35 -6.36
C HIS A 5 -3.74 -29.52 -4.89
N TYR A 6 -2.78 -29.70 -3.98
CA TYR A 6 -3.05 -29.98 -2.55
C TYR A 6 -3.90 -28.91 -1.82
N LEU A 7 -3.81 -27.65 -2.27
CA LEU A 7 -4.67 -26.53 -1.81
C LEU A 7 -5.92 -26.26 -2.68
N GLY A 8 -6.23 -27.15 -3.63
CA GLY A 8 -7.27 -26.95 -4.64
C GLY A 8 -7.03 -25.73 -5.53
N ALA A 9 -8.07 -25.37 -6.29
CA ALA A 9 -8.05 -24.18 -7.14
C ALA A 9 -8.09 -22.89 -6.32
N LEU A 10 -7.37 -21.87 -6.79
CA LEU A 10 -7.44 -20.53 -6.21
C LEU A 10 -8.71 -19.83 -6.71
N PRO A 11 -9.54 -19.25 -5.82
CA PRO A 11 -10.60 -18.34 -6.25
C PRO A 11 -9.99 -17.13 -6.96
N LYS A 12 -10.66 -16.59 -7.98
CA LYS A 12 -10.23 -15.34 -8.63
C LYS A 12 -10.34 -14.20 -7.63
N ILE A 13 -9.21 -13.74 -7.09
CA ILE A 13 -9.13 -12.67 -6.09
C ILE A 13 -8.14 -11.62 -6.61
N GLY A 14 -8.63 -10.42 -6.85
CA GLY A 14 -7.82 -9.32 -7.38
C GLY A 14 -7.20 -9.66 -8.74
N HIS A 15 -6.00 -9.14 -8.97
CA HIS A 15 -5.22 -9.43 -10.18
C HIS A 15 -4.67 -10.85 -10.11
N THR A 16 -4.96 -11.64 -11.14
CA THR A 16 -4.53 -13.04 -11.24
C THR A 16 -4.29 -13.42 -12.70
N LEU A 17 -3.19 -14.11 -12.97
CA LEU A 17 -2.87 -14.78 -14.23
C LEU A 17 -2.79 -16.30 -14.02
N TRP A 18 -3.21 -17.04 -15.04
CA TRP A 18 -3.08 -18.49 -15.10
C TRP A 18 -2.33 -18.85 -16.38
N TYR A 19 -1.37 -19.74 -16.24
CA TYR A 19 -0.64 -20.33 -17.36
C TYR A 19 -0.83 -21.83 -17.39
N VAL A 20 -0.88 -22.35 -18.61
CA VAL A 20 -0.81 -23.77 -18.91
C VAL A 20 0.51 -24.00 -19.64
N ALA A 21 1.39 -24.80 -19.04
CA ALA A 21 2.57 -25.28 -19.75
C ALA A 21 2.15 -26.47 -20.62
N SER A 22 2.42 -26.38 -21.92
CA SER A 22 2.10 -27.44 -22.87
C SER A 22 3.30 -27.83 -23.72
N TYR A 23 3.28 -29.08 -24.19
CA TYR A 23 4.25 -29.64 -25.12
C TYR A 23 3.51 -30.62 -26.04
N HIS A 24 3.70 -30.51 -27.37
CA HIS A 24 2.97 -31.30 -28.36
C HIS A 24 1.46 -31.37 -28.11
N ASN A 25 0.84 -30.21 -27.83
CA ASN A 25 -0.58 -30.05 -27.50
C ASN A 25 -1.07 -30.77 -26.23
N GLN A 26 -0.17 -31.36 -25.44
CA GLN A 26 -0.49 -31.93 -24.13
C GLN A 26 -0.20 -30.92 -23.03
N TRP A 27 -1.09 -30.84 -22.05
CA TRP A 27 -0.88 -30.02 -20.86
C TRP A 27 0.03 -30.76 -19.91
N LEU A 28 1.12 -30.13 -19.48
CA LEU A 28 2.10 -30.73 -18.57
C LEU A 28 1.99 -30.18 -17.15
N ALA A 29 1.72 -28.88 -17.03
CA ALA A 29 1.67 -28.20 -15.76
C ALA A 29 0.72 -27.00 -15.77
N LEU A 30 0.25 -26.64 -14.58
CA LEU A 30 -0.59 -25.48 -14.32
C LEU A 30 0.09 -24.60 -13.29
N ILE A 31 0.20 -23.31 -13.57
CA ILE A 31 0.80 -22.33 -12.65
C ILE A 31 -0.02 -21.05 -12.63
N SER A 32 -0.22 -20.49 -11.44
CA SER A 32 -0.96 -19.24 -11.27
C SER A 32 -0.19 -18.22 -10.46
N PHE A 33 -0.36 -16.97 -10.83
CA PHE A 33 0.18 -15.81 -10.13
C PHE A 33 -0.94 -14.89 -9.71
N SER A 34 -1.02 -14.55 -8.43
CA SER A 34 -2.01 -13.61 -7.87
C SER A 34 -1.32 -12.37 -7.31
N ALA A 35 -2.10 -11.39 -6.89
CA ALA A 35 -1.61 -10.28 -6.08
C ALA A 35 -0.79 -10.77 -4.86
N ALA A 36 0.21 -9.99 -4.46
CA ALA A 36 1.07 -10.28 -3.33
C ALA A 36 0.31 -10.41 -1.99
N ALA A 37 0.91 -11.15 -1.07
CA ALA A 37 0.48 -11.21 0.31
C ALA A 37 0.63 -9.82 0.95
N TRP A 38 -0.45 -9.33 1.58
CA TRP A 38 -0.47 -7.99 2.19
C TRP A 38 0.55 -7.82 3.32
N LYS A 39 0.90 -8.90 4.03
CA LYS A 39 1.84 -8.88 5.15
C LYS A 39 2.80 -10.05 5.02
N CYS A 40 4.08 -9.76 4.86
CA CYS A 40 5.13 -10.78 4.82
C CYS A 40 6.43 -10.20 5.34
N ALA A 41 6.65 -10.28 6.66
CA ALA A 41 7.81 -9.66 7.30
C ALA A 41 9.15 -10.11 6.70
N ALA A 42 9.30 -11.40 6.36
CA ALA A 42 10.51 -11.94 5.74
C ALA A 42 10.83 -11.27 4.39
N ARG A 43 9.82 -11.15 3.50
CA ARG A 43 9.96 -10.41 2.24
C ARG A 43 10.23 -8.92 2.51
N ASP A 44 9.48 -8.31 3.41
CA ASP A 44 9.55 -6.87 3.66
C ASP A 44 10.95 -6.47 4.19
N GLN A 45 11.54 -7.30 5.06
CA GLN A 45 12.91 -7.15 5.56
C GLN A 45 13.94 -7.34 4.44
N TRP A 46 13.74 -8.32 3.55
CA TRP A 46 14.65 -8.54 2.42
C TRP A 46 14.60 -7.43 1.36
N ILE A 47 13.43 -6.81 1.15
CA ILE A 47 13.31 -5.64 0.27
C ILE A 47 13.99 -4.41 0.91
N GLY A 48 13.84 -4.25 2.23
CA GLY A 48 14.40 -3.11 2.97
C GLY A 48 13.61 -1.81 2.79
N TRP A 49 12.35 -1.88 2.35
CA TRP A 49 11.48 -0.70 2.24
C TRP A 49 10.92 -0.25 3.59
N SER A 50 10.52 1.02 3.69
CA SER A 50 9.81 1.51 4.88
C SER A 50 8.34 1.11 4.85
N TYR A 51 7.71 1.00 6.02
CA TYR A 51 6.28 0.68 6.14
C TYR A 51 5.38 1.68 5.40
N ARG A 52 5.86 2.93 5.24
CA ARG A 52 5.19 4.03 4.55
C ARG A 52 4.91 3.70 3.08
N VAL A 53 5.91 3.18 2.37
CA VAL A 53 5.85 2.92 0.92
C VAL A 53 5.47 1.48 0.57
N GLN A 54 5.58 0.57 1.54
CA GLN A 54 5.31 -0.86 1.37
C GLN A 54 3.97 -1.11 0.68
N TYR A 55 2.87 -0.55 1.21
CA TYR A 55 1.52 -0.89 0.75
C TYR A 55 1.27 -0.40 -0.68
N ASP A 56 1.77 0.79 -0.98
CA ASP A 56 1.68 1.40 -2.31
C ASP A 56 2.39 0.57 -3.37
N ARG A 57 3.43 -0.18 -3.00
CA ARG A 57 4.28 -0.93 -3.95
C ARG A 57 3.98 -2.42 -4.02
N LEU A 58 3.01 -2.92 -3.23
CA LEU A 58 2.61 -4.33 -3.27
C LEU A 58 2.07 -4.75 -4.65
N HIS A 59 1.56 -3.81 -5.46
CA HIS A 59 1.09 -4.12 -6.81
C HIS A 59 2.23 -4.59 -7.72
N LEU A 60 3.47 -4.16 -7.49
CA LEU A 60 4.65 -4.54 -8.27
C LEU A 60 5.15 -5.96 -7.94
N ILE A 61 4.45 -6.67 -7.04
CA ILE A 61 4.80 -8.01 -6.59
C ILE A 61 3.66 -8.97 -6.93
N ALA A 62 4.01 -10.11 -7.51
CA ALA A 62 3.06 -11.20 -7.73
C ALA A 62 3.44 -12.44 -6.92
N ASN A 63 2.45 -13.09 -6.34
CA ASN A 63 2.60 -14.34 -5.62
C ASN A 63 2.36 -15.50 -6.56
N ASN A 64 3.31 -16.43 -6.68
CA ASN A 64 3.07 -17.74 -7.28
C ASN A 64 2.18 -18.58 -6.35
N SER A 65 0.89 -18.35 -6.43
CA SER A 65 -0.08 -18.89 -5.48
C SER A 65 -0.33 -20.39 -5.66
N ARG A 66 -0.15 -20.92 -6.87
CA ARG A 66 -0.35 -22.35 -7.18
C ARG A 66 0.63 -22.79 -8.25
N PHE A 67 1.22 -23.96 -8.05
CA PHE A 67 2.02 -24.62 -9.07
C PHE A 67 1.81 -26.13 -8.97
N LEU A 68 1.41 -26.74 -10.09
CA LEU A 68 1.06 -28.14 -10.20
C LEU A 68 1.68 -28.70 -11.48
N ILE A 69 2.53 -29.72 -11.35
CA ILE A 69 2.80 -30.65 -12.44
C ILE A 69 1.68 -31.68 -12.45
N LEU A 70 1.11 -32.00 -13.61
CA LEU A 70 0.02 -32.96 -13.69
C LEU A 70 0.54 -34.38 -13.35
N PRO A 71 -0.24 -35.21 -12.63
CA PRO A 71 0.22 -36.51 -12.12
C PRO A 71 0.74 -37.47 -13.19
N GLU A 72 0.22 -37.39 -14.41
CA GLU A 72 0.64 -38.19 -15.56
C GLU A 72 2.03 -37.81 -16.11
N HIS A 73 2.65 -36.73 -15.61
CA HIS A 73 3.88 -36.17 -16.15
C HIS A 73 4.97 -36.02 -15.10
N HIS A 74 6.04 -36.80 -15.23
CA HIS A 74 7.22 -36.74 -14.37
C HIS A 74 8.49 -36.72 -15.22
N TYR A 75 8.90 -35.52 -15.63
CA TYR A 75 10.15 -35.32 -16.38
C TYR A 75 11.18 -34.56 -15.54
N PRO A 76 12.47 -34.92 -15.64
CA PRO A 76 13.54 -34.15 -15.02
C PRO A 76 13.47 -32.67 -15.42
N ASN A 77 13.63 -31.77 -14.46
CA ASN A 77 13.69 -30.31 -14.68
C ASN A 77 12.43 -29.67 -15.28
N LEU A 78 11.31 -30.38 -15.41
CA LEU A 78 10.07 -29.80 -15.95
C LEU A 78 9.63 -28.58 -15.13
N ALA A 79 9.61 -28.70 -13.79
CA ALA A 79 9.12 -27.63 -12.93
C ALA A 79 9.98 -26.36 -13.03
N SER A 80 11.32 -26.49 -12.98
CA SER A 80 12.23 -25.35 -13.12
C SER A 80 12.18 -24.73 -14.51
N ARG A 81 11.99 -25.56 -15.56
CA ARG A 81 11.77 -25.06 -16.92
C ARG A 81 10.47 -24.25 -17.04
N VAL A 82 9.38 -24.71 -16.44
CA VAL A 82 8.10 -23.98 -16.43
C VAL A 82 8.23 -22.65 -15.67
N LEU A 83 8.92 -22.63 -14.52
CA LEU A 83 9.22 -21.39 -13.79
C LEU A 83 10.02 -20.42 -14.66
N SER A 84 11.11 -20.87 -15.29
CA SER A 84 11.93 -20.03 -16.17
C SER A 84 11.14 -19.45 -17.34
N LEU A 85 10.25 -20.24 -17.97
CA LEU A 85 9.39 -19.76 -19.05
C LEU A 85 8.40 -18.70 -18.56
N CYS A 86 7.82 -18.86 -17.36
CA CYS A 86 6.92 -17.87 -16.79
C CYS A 86 7.66 -16.58 -16.42
N GLU A 87 8.83 -16.69 -15.77
CA GLU A 87 9.65 -15.53 -15.35
C GLU A 87 10.01 -14.61 -16.52
N ARG A 88 10.25 -15.17 -17.72
CA ARG A 88 10.59 -14.39 -18.93
C ARG A 88 9.47 -13.53 -19.48
N ARG A 89 8.21 -13.87 -19.18
CA ARG A 89 7.03 -13.25 -19.81
C ARG A 89 6.10 -12.55 -18.83
N ILE A 90 6.10 -12.99 -17.56
CA ILE A 90 5.07 -12.60 -16.61
C ILE A 90 4.99 -11.10 -16.38
N SER A 91 6.12 -10.38 -16.35
CA SER A 91 6.09 -8.93 -16.15
C SER A 91 5.37 -8.21 -17.30
N GLN A 92 5.63 -8.65 -18.55
CA GLN A 92 4.98 -8.12 -19.74
C GLN A 92 3.49 -8.50 -19.79
N ASP A 93 3.16 -9.77 -19.55
CA ASP A 93 1.77 -10.24 -19.54
C ASP A 93 0.95 -9.53 -18.44
N TRP A 94 1.56 -9.27 -17.29
CA TRP A 94 0.95 -8.54 -16.18
C TRP A 94 0.70 -7.08 -16.56
N GLN A 95 1.68 -6.42 -17.19
CA GLN A 95 1.53 -5.06 -17.68
C GLN A 95 0.44 -4.94 -18.74
N GLN A 96 0.41 -5.85 -19.72
CA GLN A 96 -0.62 -5.86 -20.76
C GLN A 96 -2.04 -6.01 -20.18
N ARG A 97 -2.18 -6.77 -19.09
CA ARG A 97 -3.49 -7.05 -18.49
C ARG A 97 -3.93 -6.06 -17.42
N PHE A 98 -2.99 -5.52 -16.65
CA PHE A 98 -3.28 -4.72 -15.46
C PHE A 98 -2.68 -3.30 -15.50
N GLY A 99 -1.90 -2.97 -16.52
CA GLY A 99 -1.41 -1.61 -16.79
C GLY A 99 -0.04 -1.27 -16.21
N TYR A 100 0.62 -2.18 -15.50
CA TYR A 100 1.92 -1.93 -14.86
C TYR A 100 2.77 -3.22 -14.77
N PRO A 101 4.11 -3.13 -14.84
CA PRO A 101 4.98 -4.30 -14.80
C PRO A 101 5.21 -4.82 -13.36
N LEU A 102 5.80 -6.01 -13.25
CA LEU A 102 6.23 -6.60 -11.98
C LEU A 102 7.74 -6.47 -11.78
N LEU A 103 8.14 -6.29 -10.53
CA LEU A 103 9.53 -6.24 -10.08
C LEU A 103 9.96 -7.51 -9.34
N LEU A 104 9.03 -8.15 -8.64
CA LEU A 104 9.33 -9.28 -7.77
C LEU A 104 8.25 -10.35 -7.85
N LEU A 105 8.66 -11.61 -7.80
CA LEU A 105 7.78 -12.72 -7.50
C LEU A 105 8.02 -13.21 -6.07
N GLU A 106 6.97 -13.66 -5.40
CA GLU A 106 7.05 -14.34 -4.11
C GLU A 106 6.34 -15.70 -4.17
N THR A 107 6.67 -16.60 -3.26
CA THR A 107 5.94 -17.85 -3.07
C THR A 107 6.10 -18.33 -1.62
N PHE A 108 5.18 -19.20 -1.21
CA PHE A 108 5.11 -19.73 0.14
C PHE A 108 5.12 -21.25 0.11
N VAL A 109 6.20 -21.85 0.58
CA VAL A 109 6.38 -23.30 0.61
C VAL A 109 6.08 -23.83 2.00
N ASP A 110 5.24 -24.86 2.05
CA ASP A 110 4.95 -25.58 3.29
C ASP A 110 6.05 -26.63 3.52
N PRO A 111 6.93 -26.47 4.52
CA PRO A 111 8.08 -27.36 4.73
C PRO A 111 7.67 -28.78 5.13
N GLN A 112 6.42 -29.01 5.56
CA GLN A 112 5.93 -30.37 5.85
C GLN A 112 5.66 -31.19 4.59
N LEU A 113 5.29 -30.51 3.51
CA LEU A 113 4.90 -31.15 2.24
C LEU A 113 6.01 -31.08 1.21
N PHE A 114 6.77 -29.98 1.21
CA PHE A 114 7.75 -29.70 0.17
C PHE A 114 8.97 -28.99 0.74
N HIS A 115 10.15 -29.37 0.25
CA HIS A 115 11.40 -28.72 0.64
C HIS A 115 11.66 -27.40 -0.11
N GLY A 116 10.86 -27.04 -1.12
CA GLY A 116 11.11 -25.85 -1.95
C GLY A 116 12.26 -26.01 -2.96
N THR A 117 12.67 -27.25 -3.24
CA THR A 117 13.81 -27.58 -4.12
C THR A 117 13.73 -26.92 -5.50
N ILE A 118 12.53 -26.89 -6.09
CA ILE A 118 12.31 -26.28 -7.42
C ILE A 118 12.62 -24.78 -7.44
N TYR A 119 12.35 -24.07 -6.34
CA TYR A 119 12.59 -22.64 -6.23
C TYR A 119 14.08 -22.38 -6.02
N ARG A 120 14.74 -23.16 -5.16
CA ARG A 120 16.21 -23.11 -5.02
C ARG A 120 16.92 -23.40 -6.34
N ALA A 121 16.48 -24.42 -7.07
CA ALA A 121 17.03 -24.78 -8.37
C ALA A 121 16.75 -23.73 -9.48
N SER A 122 15.79 -22.84 -9.27
CA SER A 122 15.42 -21.79 -10.23
C SER A 122 15.92 -20.40 -9.81
N ASN A 123 16.94 -20.32 -8.95
CA ASN A 123 17.53 -19.08 -8.44
C ASN A 123 16.57 -18.18 -7.66
N TRP A 124 15.59 -18.77 -6.97
CA TRP A 124 14.79 -18.05 -5.98
C TRP A 124 15.55 -18.00 -4.66
N VAL A 125 15.49 -16.84 -4.00
CA VAL A 125 16.19 -16.58 -2.74
C VAL A 125 15.25 -16.91 -1.59
N HIS A 126 15.68 -17.74 -0.65
CA HIS A 126 14.98 -17.95 0.61
C HIS A 126 15.21 -16.75 1.53
N VAL A 127 14.14 -16.11 2.00
CA VAL A 127 14.21 -14.85 2.76
C VAL A 127 13.74 -14.98 4.21
N GLY A 128 13.40 -16.19 4.65
CA GLY A 128 12.93 -16.49 6.00
C GLY A 128 11.54 -17.11 6.01
N ASP A 129 10.93 -17.18 7.19
CA ASP A 129 9.68 -17.90 7.41
C ASP A 129 8.51 -16.98 7.76
N THR A 130 7.30 -17.39 7.40
CA THR A 130 6.07 -16.75 7.89
C THR A 130 5.81 -17.10 9.35
N ARG A 131 5.05 -16.26 10.07
CA ARG A 131 4.66 -16.52 11.47
C ARG A 131 3.52 -17.55 11.63
N GLY A 132 3.12 -18.24 10.56
CA GLY A 132 2.09 -19.29 10.59
C GLY A 132 0.64 -18.81 10.73
N TYR A 133 0.36 -17.51 10.75
CA TYR A 133 -1.03 -17.00 10.86
C TYR A 133 -1.75 -17.02 9.51
N ARG A 134 -2.98 -17.54 9.50
CA ARG A 134 -3.85 -17.56 8.31
C ARG A 134 -4.89 -16.44 8.39
N ARG A 135 -5.13 -15.74 7.28
CA ARG A 135 -6.25 -14.79 7.20
C ARG A 135 -7.59 -15.54 7.24
N ILE A 136 -8.46 -15.16 8.16
CA ILE A 136 -9.86 -15.61 8.29
C ILE A 136 -10.79 -14.42 8.05
N ARG A 137 -12.10 -14.66 7.88
CA ARG A 137 -13.07 -13.57 7.60
C ARG A 137 -13.01 -12.40 8.60
N GLN A 138 -12.67 -12.66 9.86
CA GLN A 138 -12.60 -11.65 10.93
C GLN A 138 -11.17 -11.15 11.26
N GLY A 139 -10.17 -11.46 10.43
CA GLY A 139 -8.78 -11.05 10.66
C GLY A 139 -7.79 -12.18 10.43
N TYR A 140 -7.05 -12.56 11.47
CA TYR A 140 -6.09 -13.66 11.43
C TYR A 140 -6.49 -14.75 12.41
N SER A 141 -6.08 -15.99 12.13
CA SER A 141 -6.30 -17.13 13.02
C SER A 141 -5.75 -16.82 14.41
N PRO A 142 -6.48 -17.18 15.48
CA PRO A 142 -6.04 -16.90 16.85
C PRO A 142 -4.78 -17.69 17.22
N SER A 143 -4.60 -18.88 16.65
CA SER A 143 -3.38 -19.67 16.72
C SER A 143 -2.54 -19.50 15.45
N ALA A 144 -1.23 -19.39 15.65
CA ALA A 144 -0.29 -19.66 14.57
C ALA A 144 -0.43 -21.13 14.19
N GLN A 145 -0.69 -21.40 12.91
CA GLN A 145 -0.41 -22.71 12.34
C GLN A 145 1.11 -22.79 12.09
N GLN A 146 1.51 -23.50 11.06
CA GLN A 146 2.92 -23.73 10.81
C GLN A 146 3.54 -22.63 9.94
N PRO A 147 4.76 -22.21 10.28
CA PRO A 147 5.58 -21.36 9.42
C PRO A 147 5.73 -21.95 8.02
N LYS A 148 5.73 -21.06 7.03
CA LYS A 148 6.02 -21.37 5.62
C LYS A 148 7.31 -20.70 5.22
N GLN A 149 8.14 -21.41 4.47
CA GLN A 149 9.34 -20.84 3.87
C GLN A 149 8.92 -19.82 2.80
N VAL A 150 9.49 -18.62 2.88
CA VAL A 150 9.25 -17.54 1.92
C VAL A 150 10.40 -17.51 0.94
N PHE A 151 10.08 -17.62 -0.34
CA PHE A 151 11.04 -17.44 -1.42
C PHE A 151 10.64 -16.24 -2.28
N VAL A 152 11.65 -15.50 -2.74
CA VAL A 152 11.47 -14.38 -3.66
C VAL A 152 12.33 -14.53 -4.90
N ARG A 153 11.87 -13.98 -6.02
CA ARG A 153 12.58 -13.97 -7.30
C ARG A 153 12.52 -12.57 -7.92
N PRO A 154 13.64 -11.83 -7.93
CA PRO A 154 13.75 -10.56 -8.65
C PRO A 154 13.56 -10.78 -10.15
N LEU A 155 12.66 -10.01 -10.79
CA LEU A 155 12.49 -10.07 -12.25
C LEU A 155 13.52 -9.21 -12.99
N GLU A 156 14.22 -8.34 -12.27
CA GLU A 156 15.31 -7.49 -12.76
C GLU A 156 16.40 -7.33 -11.70
N LYS A 157 17.59 -6.90 -12.13
CA LYS A 157 18.79 -6.82 -11.26
C LYS A 157 18.64 -5.85 -10.09
N ARG A 158 17.89 -4.76 -10.27
CA ARG A 158 17.74 -3.68 -9.29
C ARG A 158 16.37 -3.67 -8.60
N ALA A 159 15.67 -4.82 -8.59
CA ALA A 159 14.33 -4.90 -8.03
C ALA A 159 14.23 -4.41 -6.58
N GLN A 160 15.19 -4.79 -5.71
CA GLN A 160 15.21 -4.29 -4.33
C GLN A 160 15.32 -2.77 -4.29
N THR A 161 16.30 -2.20 -5.01
CA THR A 161 16.50 -0.75 -5.09
C THR A 161 15.26 -0.04 -5.62
N HIS A 162 14.63 -0.52 -6.70
CA HIS A 162 13.40 0.10 -7.21
C HIS A 162 12.20 -0.04 -6.24
N LEU A 163 12.14 -1.11 -5.47
CA LEU A 163 11.08 -1.32 -4.47
C LEU A 163 11.32 -0.52 -3.19
N SER A 164 12.57 -0.20 -2.83
CA SER A 164 12.91 0.53 -1.60
C SER A 164 13.23 2.01 -1.83
N GLN A 165 13.57 2.41 -3.06
CA GLN A 165 13.96 3.79 -3.38
C GLN A 165 12.86 4.79 -3.02
N PRO A 166 13.18 5.99 -2.58
CA PRO A 166 12.16 6.95 -2.16
C PRO A 166 11.14 7.33 -3.24
N MET A 167 11.62 7.62 -4.45
CA MET A 167 10.76 7.93 -5.59
C MET A 167 10.54 6.71 -6.47
N LEU A 168 9.30 6.29 -6.65
CA LEU A 168 9.01 5.20 -7.58
C LEU A 168 9.13 5.72 -9.03
N SER A 169 9.85 5.01 -9.89
CA SER A 169 9.98 5.41 -11.30
C SER A 169 8.59 5.47 -11.96
N PRO A 170 8.30 6.45 -12.84
CA PRO A 170 6.96 6.63 -13.41
C PRO A 170 6.38 5.40 -14.11
N CYS A 171 7.24 4.55 -14.71
CA CYS A 171 6.83 3.29 -15.33
C CYS A 171 6.24 2.25 -14.35
N TYR A 172 6.49 2.41 -13.06
CA TYR A 172 5.94 1.57 -11.98
C TYR A 172 4.76 2.25 -11.24
N GLY A 173 4.50 3.53 -11.53
CA GLY A 173 3.41 4.29 -10.95
C GLY A 173 2.06 3.72 -11.39
N TYR A 174 1.20 3.39 -10.43
CA TYR A 174 -0.17 2.95 -10.70
C TYR A 174 -1.12 3.43 -9.62
N GLY A 175 -2.05 4.31 -10.00
CA GLY A 175 -2.96 4.98 -9.08
C GLY A 175 -2.30 6.08 -8.25
N ALA A 176 -3.06 6.67 -7.33
CA ALA A 176 -2.54 7.66 -6.38
C ALA A 176 -1.74 6.95 -5.27
N PRO A 177 -0.64 7.56 -4.76
CA PRO A 177 0.16 7.01 -3.67
C PRO A 177 -0.69 6.68 -2.44
N LYS A 178 -0.56 5.46 -1.92
CA LYS A 178 -1.28 5.02 -0.71
C LYS A 178 -0.32 4.82 0.46
N ILE A 179 -0.32 5.76 1.40
CA ILE A 179 0.45 5.61 2.64
C ILE A 179 -0.37 4.77 3.63
N MET A 180 0.28 3.81 4.31
CA MET A 180 -0.32 3.11 5.44
C MET A 180 0.24 3.66 6.75
N LEU A 181 -0.63 4.17 7.63
CA LEU A 181 -0.23 4.70 8.93
C LEU A 181 0.19 3.60 9.90
N THR A 182 1.28 3.82 10.65
CA THR A 182 1.69 2.96 11.76
C THR A 182 0.72 3.07 12.93
N ALA A 183 0.74 2.09 13.84
CA ALA A 183 -0.08 2.15 15.05
C ALA A 183 0.26 3.35 15.95
N ASP A 184 1.51 3.82 15.88
CA ASP A 184 2.00 4.96 16.63
C ASP A 184 1.53 6.28 16.01
N GLN A 185 1.67 6.43 14.69
CA GLN A 185 1.12 7.57 13.93
C GLN A 185 -0.40 7.70 14.14
N MET A 186 -1.15 6.59 14.17
CA MET A 186 -2.58 6.63 14.46
C MET A 186 -2.89 7.17 15.88
N ARG A 187 -1.98 6.97 16.84
CA ARG A 187 -2.16 7.37 18.24
C ARG A 187 -1.78 8.83 18.45
N THR A 188 -0.69 9.28 17.83
CA THR A 188 -0.16 10.64 17.99
C THR A 188 -0.86 11.65 17.09
N LEU A 189 -1.41 11.24 15.94
CA LEU A 189 -2.04 12.18 14.99
C LEU A 189 -3.14 13.06 15.61
N PRO A 190 -4.05 12.57 16.48
CA PRO A 190 -4.99 13.45 17.19
C PRO A 190 -4.32 14.53 18.06
N GLU A 191 -3.11 14.30 18.57
CA GLU A 191 -2.45 15.22 19.50
C GLU A 191 -2.08 16.55 18.82
N PHE A 192 -1.75 16.52 17.52
CA PHE A 192 -1.42 17.72 16.73
C PHE A 192 -2.59 18.68 16.54
N PHE A 193 -3.83 18.21 16.76
CA PHE A 193 -5.03 19.01 16.57
C PHE A 193 -5.64 19.49 17.89
N LEU A 194 -4.97 19.28 19.04
CA LEU A 194 -5.50 19.65 20.36
C LEU A 194 -5.69 21.16 20.53
N ASP A 195 -4.79 21.95 19.95
CA ASP A 195 -4.80 23.41 20.10
C ASP A 195 -5.77 24.13 19.14
N ILE A 196 -6.40 23.40 18.23
CA ILE A 196 -7.38 23.97 17.29
C ILE A 196 -8.71 24.20 18.03
N PRO A 197 -9.20 25.46 18.11
CA PRO A 197 -10.49 25.75 18.71
C PRO A 197 -11.63 25.05 17.97
N ASP A 198 -12.53 24.40 18.70
CA ASP A 198 -13.67 23.70 18.09
C ASP A 198 -14.74 24.68 17.60
N PRO A 199 -14.92 24.87 16.27
CA PRO A 199 -15.87 25.84 15.73
C PRO A 199 -17.32 25.35 15.85
N ARG A 200 -17.53 24.10 16.26
CA ARG A 200 -18.85 23.48 16.31
C ARG A 200 -19.60 23.91 17.57
N ARG A 201 -20.91 24.07 17.45
CA ARG A 201 -21.78 24.32 18.62
C ARG A 201 -21.61 23.22 19.67
N LYS A 202 -21.59 23.60 20.96
CA LYS A 202 -21.39 22.66 22.10
C LYS A 202 -22.44 21.53 22.14
N GLN A 203 -23.66 21.80 21.71
CA GLN A 203 -24.73 20.81 21.70
C GLN A 203 -24.50 19.77 20.60
N GLY A 204 -24.44 18.49 20.99
CA GLY A 204 -24.31 17.38 20.03
C GLY A 204 -22.88 17.05 19.61
N GLN A 205 -21.85 17.62 20.25
CA GLN A 205 -20.46 17.20 20.09
C GLN A 205 -20.27 15.77 20.65
N ARG A 206 -20.46 14.77 19.78
CA ARG A 206 -20.31 13.36 20.14
C ARG A 206 -18.86 12.87 20.01
N HIS A 207 -18.10 13.47 19.10
CA HIS A 207 -16.72 13.14 18.79
C HIS A 207 -15.88 14.40 18.99
N SER A 208 -14.70 14.24 19.59
CA SER A 208 -13.75 15.34 19.77
C SER A 208 -13.27 15.86 18.41
N LEU A 209 -13.00 17.17 18.33
CA LEU A 209 -12.45 17.77 17.10
C LEU A 209 -11.15 17.08 16.67
N PRO A 210 -10.18 16.81 17.57
CA PRO A 210 -8.93 16.18 17.18
C PRO A 210 -9.12 14.79 16.57
N CYS A 211 -10.10 14.01 17.06
CA CYS A 211 -10.43 12.71 16.49
C CYS A 211 -10.97 12.82 15.06
N ILE A 212 -11.83 13.81 14.78
CA ILE A 212 -12.40 14.01 13.44
C ILE A 212 -11.31 14.45 12.47
N LEU A 213 -10.49 15.42 12.85
CA LEU A 213 -9.40 15.93 12.02
C LEU A 213 -8.35 14.83 11.77
N ALA A 214 -7.96 14.07 12.79
CA ALA A 214 -7.04 12.95 12.62
C ALA A 214 -7.57 11.88 11.68
N LEU A 215 -8.85 11.50 11.79
CA LEU A 215 -9.45 10.52 10.87
C LEU A 215 -9.52 11.05 9.43
N ALA A 216 -9.82 12.34 9.24
CA ALA A 216 -9.85 12.96 7.92
C ALA A 216 -8.45 13.03 7.30
N THR A 217 -7.47 13.53 8.03
CA THR A 217 -6.06 13.59 7.62
C THR A 217 -5.53 12.20 7.30
N ALA A 218 -5.78 11.23 8.17
CA ALA A 218 -5.37 9.85 7.95
C ALA A 218 -5.97 9.23 6.68
N ALA A 219 -7.24 9.47 6.42
CA ALA A 219 -7.90 9.01 5.21
C ALA A 219 -7.27 9.63 3.95
N VAL A 220 -6.99 10.94 3.97
CA VAL A 220 -6.33 11.63 2.86
C VAL A 220 -4.92 11.07 2.62
N LEU A 221 -4.13 10.85 3.68
CA LEU A 221 -2.81 10.22 3.58
C LEU A 221 -2.89 8.79 3.01
N CYS A 222 -3.98 8.07 3.29
CA CYS A 222 -4.27 6.76 2.70
C CYS A 222 -4.82 6.83 1.26
N GLY A 223 -4.85 8.02 0.64
CA GLY A 223 -5.29 8.23 -0.75
C GLY A 223 -6.80 8.37 -0.92
N MET A 224 -7.55 8.70 0.13
CA MET A 224 -8.99 8.91 0.03
C MET A 224 -9.31 10.37 -0.29
N GLU A 225 -10.08 10.58 -1.37
CA GLU A 225 -10.46 11.93 -1.81
C GLU A 225 -11.93 12.26 -1.47
N GLY A 226 -12.12 13.34 -0.74
CA GLY A 226 -13.44 13.87 -0.39
C GLY A 226 -14.14 13.17 0.79
N TYR A 227 -15.07 13.88 1.43
CA TYR A 227 -15.71 13.47 2.69
C TYR A 227 -16.49 12.14 2.63
N LYS A 228 -17.01 11.75 1.45
CA LYS A 228 -17.68 10.45 1.27
C LYS A 228 -16.68 9.29 1.43
N ALA A 229 -15.53 9.42 0.77
CA ALA A 229 -14.44 8.45 0.81
C ALA A 229 -13.83 8.37 2.20
N ILE A 230 -13.60 9.51 2.85
CA ILE A 230 -13.13 9.62 4.23
C ILE A 230 -14.06 8.87 5.19
N GLY A 231 -15.37 9.12 5.12
CA GLY A 231 -16.33 8.45 5.99
C GLY A 231 -16.37 6.93 5.78
N SER A 232 -16.33 6.46 4.53
CA SER A 232 -16.27 5.03 4.23
C SER A 232 -15.00 4.38 4.79
N TRP A 233 -13.85 5.04 4.59
CA TRP A 233 -12.57 4.57 5.11
C TRP A 233 -12.58 4.46 6.64
N ALA A 234 -13.14 5.46 7.33
CA ALA A 234 -13.27 5.44 8.79
C ALA A 234 -14.18 4.28 9.27
N ASP A 235 -15.27 4.01 8.55
CA ASP A 235 -16.17 2.89 8.83
C ASP A 235 -15.46 1.53 8.66
N ASP A 236 -14.54 1.40 7.70
CA ASP A 236 -13.80 0.15 7.47
C ASP A 236 -12.69 -0.11 8.52
N LEU A 237 -12.36 0.88 9.35
CA LEU A 237 -11.37 0.70 10.41
C LEU A 237 -11.82 -0.32 11.46
N GLY A 238 -10.92 -1.24 11.79
CA GLY A 238 -11.07 -2.15 12.93
C GLY A 238 -11.11 -1.41 14.27
N GLN A 239 -11.71 -2.03 15.29
CA GLN A 239 -11.91 -1.40 16.61
C GLN A 239 -10.62 -0.91 17.28
N LYS A 240 -9.51 -1.65 17.12
CA LYS A 240 -8.20 -1.22 17.64
C LYS A 240 -7.67 0.04 16.96
N ALA A 241 -7.92 0.22 15.65
CA ALA A 241 -7.50 1.43 14.94
C ALA A 241 -8.36 2.62 15.37
N ARG A 242 -9.69 2.44 15.46
CA ARG A 242 -10.61 3.47 15.98
C ARG A 242 -10.21 3.93 17.39
N ALA A 243 -9.82 2.98 18.25
CA ALA A 243 -9.33 3.29 19.59
C ALA A 243 -8.05 4.17 19.57
N ARG A 244 -7.12 3.89 18.66
CA ARG A 244 -5.88 4.68 18.52
C ARG A 244 -6.16 6.12 18.10
N PHE A 245 -7.13 6.33 17.20
CA PHE A 245 -7.61 7.67 16.82
C PHE A 245 -8.43 8.39 17.91
N GLY A 246 -8.57 7.82 19.10
CA GLY A 246 -9.36 8.44 20.18
C GLY A 246 -10.86 8.48 19.89
N CYS A 247 -11.39 7.56 19.07
CA CYS A 247 -12.82 7.49 18.82
C CYS A 247 -13.59 7.30 20.13
N ARG A 248 -14.82 7.83 20.20
CA ARG A 248 -15.68 7.64 21.37
C ARG A 248 -16.12 6.18 21.48
N LYS A 249 -16.02 5.60 22.68
CA LYS A 249 -16.57 4.28 22.99
C LYS A 249 -18.02 4.40 23.46
N ARG A 250 -18.92 3.61 22.89
CA ARG A 250 -20.33 3.49 23.28
C ARG A 250 -20.80 2.05 23.07
N ASN A 251 -21.50 1.49 24.06
CA ASN A 251 -21.97 0.09 24.05
C ASN A 251 -20.83 -0.90 23.72
N GLY A 252 -19.66 -0.71 24.34
CA GLY A 252 -18.50 -1.56 24.12
C GLY A 252 -17.74 -1.35 22.80
N ARG A 253 -18.24 -0.52 21.87
CA ARG A 253 -17.64 -0.31 20.54
C ARG A 253 -17.21 1.13 20.33
N TYR A 254 -16.07 1.30 19.67
CA TYR A 254 -15.57 2.58 19.18
C TYR A 254 -16.33 3.01 17.93
N GLN A 255 -16.98 4.18 18.01
CA GLN A 255 -17.80 4.76 16.95
C GLN A 255 -17.05 5.87 16.24
N VAL A 256 -17.08 5.84 14.91
CA VAL A 256 -16.48 6.88 14.07
C VAL A 256 -17.50 8.00 13.79
N PRO A 257 -17.05 9.22 13.45
CA PRO A 257 -17.92 10.29 13.00
C PRO A 257 -18.68 9.91 11.74
N SER A 258 -19.88 10.45 11.55
CA SER A 258 -20.64 10.23 10.31
C SER A 258 -20.04 11.05 9.16
N ARG A 259 -20.38 10.68 7.92
CA ARG A 259 -20.04 11.45 6.72
C ARG A 259 -20.42 12.92 6.83
N THR A 260 -21.60 13.20 7.39
CA THR A 260 -22.07 14.58 7.64
C THR A 260 -21.19 15.27 8.66
N THR A 261 -20.80 14.60 9.75
CA THR A 261 -19.89 15.18 10.74
C THR A 261 -18.54 15.55 10.12
N PHE A 262 -17.95 14.68 9.28
CA PHE A 262 -16.72 15.03 8.57
C PHE A 262 -16.90 16.28 7.70
N ARG A 263 -17.96 16.32 6.89
CA ARG A 263 -18.23 17.45 5.99
C ARG A 263 -18.38 18.77 6.76
N GLU A 264 -19.25 18.82 7.76
CA GLU A 264 -19.53 20.06 8.49
C GLU A 264 -18.31 20.54 9.29
N THR A 265 -17.56 19.62 9.91
CA THR A 265 -16.33 19.98 10.61
C THR A 265 -15.29 20.55 9.65
N LEU A 266 -15.03 19.89 8.51
CA LEU A 266 -13.99 20.34 7.57
C LEU A 266 -14.33 21.67 6.91
N ILE A 267 -15.62 22.02 6.77
CA ILE A 267 -16.06 23.32 6.25
C ILE A 267 -15.89 24.44 7.30
N SER A 268 -15.96 24.12 8.59
CA SER A 268 -16.02 25.12 9.67
C SER A 268 -14.69 25.39 10.37
N VAL A 269 -13.71 24.49 10.23
CA VAL A 269 -12.37 24.65 10.85
C VAL A 269 -11.57 25.73 10.14
N ASP A 270 -10.83 26.51 10.93
CA ASP A 270 -9.90 27.51 10.42
C ASP A 270 -8.78 26.82 9.60
N PRO A 271 -8.66 27.12 8.29
CA PRO A 271 -7.66 26.49 7.43
C PRO A 271 -6.22 26.83 7.85
N ALA A 272 -5.95 28.00 8.44
CA ALA A 272 -4.60 28.38 8.84
C ALA A 272 -4.13 27.57 10.07
N GLN A 273 -5.01 27.37 11.04
CA GLN A 273 -4.72 26.55 12.22
C GLN A 273 -4.57 25.07 11.84
N LEU A 274 -5.41 24.59 10.92
CA LEU A 274 -5.28 23.23 10.39
C LEU A 274 -3.96 23.03 9.66
N ASP A 275 -3.54 23.98 8.82
CA ASP A 275 -2.26 23.91 8.10
C ASP A 275 -1.07 23.88 9.06
N LEU A 276 -1.05 24.74 10.09
CA LEU A 276 -0.01 24.73 11.13
C LEU A 276 0.08 23.38 11.86
N ALA A 277 -1.06 22.79 12.24
CA ALA A 277 -1.08 21.48 12.87
C ALA A 277 -0.53 20.37 11.95
N LEU A 278 -0.90 20.42 10.66
CA LEU A 278 -0.39 19.49 9.65
C LEU A 278 1.10 19.68 9.40
N GLN A 279 1.61 20.91 9.44
CA GLN A 279 3.04 21.20 9.37
C GLN A 279 3.79 20.57 10.55
N GLY A 280 3.28 20.72 11.78
CA GLY A 280 3.87 20.07 12.95
C GLY A 280 3.90 18.54 12.85
N TRP A 281 2.82 17.93 12.36
CA TRP A 281 2.79 16.48 12.12
C TRP A 281 3.81 16.07 11.05
N ASN A 282 3.88 16.85 9.96
CA ASN A 282 4.86 16.62 8.91
C ASN A 282 6.29 16.79 9.45
N GLU A 283 6.60 17.75 10.29
CA GLU A 283 7.94 17.90 10.86
C GLU A 283 8.37 16.73 11.72
N GLN A 284 7.43 16.11 12.44
CA GLN A 284 7.72 14.97 13.31
C GLN A 284 7.75 13.62 12.57
N PHE A 285 6.93 13.43 11.53
CA PHE A 285 6.71 12.13 10.89
C PHE A 285 6.97 12.11 9.36
N ALA A 286 7.26 13.23 8.74
CA ALA A 286 7.89 13.23 7.43
C ALA A 286 9.34 12.79 7.60
N GLU A 287 9.71 11.69 6.96
CA GLU A 287 11.11 11.52 6.57
C GLU A 287 11.43 12.63 5.56
N ALA A 288 12.70 13.06 5.46
CA ALA A 288 13.09 14.01 4.43
C ALA A 288 12.64 13.49 3.06
N ASP A 289 11.82 14.25 2.34
CA ASP A 289 11.50 13.89 0.97
C ASP A 289 12.79 13.96 0.15
N GLU A 290 13.29 12.80 -0.27
CA GLU A 290 14.38 12.75 -1.26
C GLU A 290 13.91 13.26 -2.64
N GLY A 291 12.60 13.46 -2.82
CA GLY A 291 11.97 13.94 -4.04
C GLY A 291 10.91 15.01 -3.79
N LEU A 292 11.14 16.19 -4.35
CA LEU A 292 10.19 17.32 -4.32
C LEU A 292 9.52 17.45 -5.69
N ALA A 293 8.19 17.42 -5.73
CA ALA A 293 7.41 17.79 -6.92
C ALA A 293 7.16 19.30 -6.91
N VAL A 294 7.49 19.99 -7.99
CA VAL A 294 7.32 21.45 -8.10
C VAL A 294 6.22 21.74 -9.12
N ASP A 295 5.10 22.32 -8.66
CA ASP A 295 3.99 22.79 -9.50
C ASP A 295 3.97 24.33 -9.50
N GLY A 296 4.19 24.92 -10.67
CA GLY A 296 4.11 26.37 -10.87
C GLY A 296 2.79 26.74 -11.51
N LYS A 297 1.93 27.48 -10.79
CA LYS A 297 0.67 28.01 -11.32
C LYS A 297 0.74 29.52 -11.48
N ASN A 298 0.41 29.98 -12.68
CA ASN A 298 0.26 31.41 -12.97
C ASN A 298 -1.18 31.80 -12.64
N LEU A 299 -1.36 32.73 -11.68
CA LEU A 299 -2.67 33.27 -11.39
C LEU A 299 -3.10 34.16 -12.57
N ARG A 300 -4.26 33.86 -13.17
CA ARG A 300 -4.88 34.74 -14.17
C ARG A 300 -5.40 35.99 -13.47
N ASN A 301 -5.07 37.17 -14.01
CA ASN A 301 -5.46 38.51 -13.54
C ASN A 301 -4.91 38.94 -12.17
N ALA A 302 -3.90 38.27 -11.62
CA ALA A 302 -3.16 38.78 -10.45
C ALA A 302 -1.87 39.46 -10.93
N ILE A 303 -1.94 40.77 -11.12
CA ILE A 303 -0.83 41.62 -11.50
C ILE A 303 -0.45 42.43 -10.25
N ASP A 304 0.83 42.41 -9.86
CA ASP A 304 1.30 43.18 -8.71
C ASP A 304 1.42 44.69 -9.00
N GLU A 305 1.76 45.47 -7.98
CA GLU A 305 1.90 46.94 -8.10
C GLU A 305 2.99 47.36 -9.12
N ASP A 306 3.91 46.46 -9.48
CA ASP A 306 4.95 46.68 -10.48
C ASP A 306 4.54 46.21 -11.90
N GLY A 307 3.29 45.76 -12.09
CA GLY A 307 2.79 45.31 -13.39
C GLY A 307 3.16 43.87 -13.76
N ARG A 308 3.62 43.04 -12.80
CA ARG A 308 4.07 41.67 -13.06
C ARG A 308 3.05 40.61 -12.68
N GLN A 309 2.99 39.53 -13.47
CA GLN A 309 2.08 38.41 -13.22
C GLN A 309 2.53 37.60 -11.99
N THR A 310 1.60 37.33 -11.08
CA THR A 310 1.90 36.58 -9.85
C THR A 310 2.01 35.07 -10.15
N HIS A 311 3.19 34.52 -9.86
CA HIS A 311 3.49 33.10 -9.92
C HIS A 311 3.36 32.48 -8.53
N ILE A 312 2.55 31.42 -8.39
CA ILE A 312 2.52 30.59 -7.19
C ILE A 312 3.36 29.34 -7.47
N LEU A 313 4.36 29.11 -6.62
CA LEU A 313 5.14 27.89 -6.63
C LEU A 313 4.68 27.01 -5.46
N GLY A 314 4.12 25.86 -5.78
CA GLY A 314 3.82 24.79 -4.82
C GLY A 314 4.89 23.72 -4.94
N VAL A 315 5.67 23.50 -3.89
CA VAL A 315 6.60 22.38 -3.81
C VAL A 315 5.97 21.32 -2.92
N VAL A 316 5.52 20.22 -3.49
CA VAL A 316 4.91 19.11 -2.77
C VAL A 316 5.92 17.98 -2.61
N GLY A 317 6.25 17.62 -1.38
CA GLY A 317 6.99 16.41 -1.08
C GLY A 317 6.29 15.19 -1.67
N HIS A 318 6.97 14.44 -2.54
CA HIS A 318 6.33 13.36 -3.29
C HIS A 318 5.89 12.20 -2.38
N GLN A 319 6.61 11.97 -1.29
CA GLN A 319 6.36 10.87 -0.35
C GLN A 319 5.57 11.31 0.86
N THR A 320 5.67 12.60 1.20
CA THR A 320 5.04 13.18 2.38
C THR A 320 3.72 13.88 2.08
N GLY A 321 3.51 14.29 0.83
CA GLY A 321 2.44 15.21 0.46
C GLY A 321 2.64 16.61 1.07
N ARG A 322 3.81 16.91 1.65
CA ARG A 322 4.11 18.17 2.31
C ARG A 322 4.16 19.28 1.28
N CYS A 323 3.14 20.12 1.25
CA CYS A 323 3.07 21.25 0.33
C CYS A 323 3.76 22.48 0.95
N HIS A 324 4.92 22.84 0.45
CA HIS A 324 5.52 24.14 0.65
C HIS A 324 4.98 25.07 -0.43
N THR A 325 3.94 25.84 -0.11
CA THR A 325 3.44 26.87 -1.02
C THR A 325 4.08 28.20 -0.67
N GLN A 326 4.92 28.74 -1.55
CA GLN A 326 5.38 30.12 -1.41
C GLN A 326 4.42 31.02 -2.20
N LYS A 327 3.73 31.92 -1.49
CA LYS A 327 2.79 32.90 -2.09
C LYS A 327 3.48 33.89 -3.05
N LYS A 328 4.82 33.98 -3.00
CA LYS A 328 5.67 34.81 -3.85
C LYS A 328 7.03 34.11 -3.98
N SER A 329 7.41 33.66 -5.17
CA SER A 329 8.81 33.33 -5.41
C SER A 329 9.59 34.65 -5.52
N VAL A 330 10.54 34.87 -4.62
CA VAL A 330 11.54 35.92 -4.84
C VAL A 330 12.44 35.42 -5.97
N LEU A 331 12.72 36.27 -6.96
CA LEU A 331 13.63 35.95 -8.07
C LEU A 331 14.95 35.40 -7.50
N CYS A 332 15.34 34.19 -7.92
CA CYS A 332 16.75 33.86 -7.96
C CYS A 332 17.39 34.76 -9.02
N LEU A 333 18.41 35.53 -8.60
CA LEU A 333 19.24 36.36 -9.46
C LEU A 333 19.94 35.53 -10.55
#